data_AF-A0A921ERC3-F1
#
_entry.id   AF-A0A921ERC3-F1
#
_cell.length_a   1.000
_cell.length_b   1.000
_cell.length_c   1.000
_cell.angle_alpha   90.00
_cell.angle_beta   90.00
_cell.angle_gamma   90.00
#
_symmetry.space_group_name_H-M   'P 1'
#
loop_
_entity.id
_entity.type
_entity.pdbx_description
1 polymer ?
#
loop_
_entity_poly.entity_id
_entity_poly.type
_entity_poly.pdbx_seq_one_letter_code
_entity_poly.pdbx_strand_id
1 'polypeptide(L)'
;IALTILGVGTAASLASMLGGVWVVRAGVVVAILMAFAATYVAWRELKLEREKHAVEIKREVSLRSVQAARFHNESVAMIDRYNARAENLQAVIAKLRSQLGAARSELSSMRGNAAWLRAEVAERQSRIEQLERRIAELEAEDTANIVQLPRTVTPSIDDIWGEDEHPTMVDLAKMNLDGVPAPLAKEA
;
A
#
# COMPACT_ATOMS: atom_id res chain seq x y z
N ILE A 1 73.74 -3.98 30.38
CA ILE A 1 74.57 -3.57 31.54
C ILE A 1 74.78 -4.73 32.53
N ALA A 2 73.75 -5.49 32.88
CA ALA A 2 73.91 -6.68 33.74
C ALA A 2 74.89 -7.74 33.18
N LEU A 3 74.85 -8.00 31.87
CA LEU A 3 75.72 -8.98 31.20
C LEU A 3 77.21 -8.57 31.21
N THR A 4 77.50 -7.27 31.10
CA THR A 4 78.88 -6.75 31.16
C THR A 4 79.42 -6.79 32.59
N ILE A 5 78.59 -6.53 33.60
CA ILE A 5 78.94 -6.64 35.03
C ILE A 5 79.24 -8.10 35.40
N LEU A 6 78.40 -9.03 34.93
CA LEU A 6 78.62 -10.47 35.12
C LEU A 6 79.93 -10.92 34.47
N GLY A 7 80.19 -10.52 33.22
CA GLY A 7 81.41 -10.89 32.49
C GLY A 7 82.69 -10.36 33.14
N VAL A 8 82.65 -9.15 33.70
CA VAL A 8 83.79 -8.59 34.45
C VAL A 8 83.99 -9.32 35.78
N GLY A 9 82.90 -9.68 36.48
CA GLY A 9 82.96 -10.44 37.72
C GLY A 9 83.51 -11.86 37.53
N THR A 10 83.11 -12.55 36.46
CA THR A 10 83.64 -13.89 36.14
C THR A 10 85.10 -13.84 35.70
N ALA A 11 85.50 -12.85 34.90
CA ALA A 11 86.89 -12.65 34.50
C ALA A 11 87.81 -12.35 35.70
N ALA A 12 87.37 -11.49 36.63
CA ALA A 12 88.10 -11.20 37.86
C ALA A 12 88.24 -12.43 38.77
N SER A 13 87.19 -13.26 38.87
CA SER A 13 87.24 -14.53 39.62
C SER A 13 88.25 -15.51 39.02
N LEU A 14 88.30 -15.65 37.68
CA LEU A 14 89.26 -16.52 36.99
C LEU A 14 90.70 -16.02 37.15
N ALA A 15 90.92 -14.70 37.08
CA ALA A 15 92.24 -14.11 37.32
C ALA A 15 92.74 -14.34 38.76
N SER A 16 91.82 -14.39 39.74
CA SER A 16 92.17 -14.62 41.14
C SER A 16 92.64 -16.05 41.45
N MET A 17 92.28 -17.05 40.62
CA MET A 17 92.71 -18.45 40.78
C MET A 17 94.21 -18.66 40.59
N LEU A 18 94.92 -17.73 39.96
CA LEU A 18 96.37 -17.77 39.73
C LEU A 18 97.19 -17.12 40.88
N GLY A 19 96.51 -16.52 41.88
CA GLY A 19 97.14 -15.85 43.03
C GLY A 19 97.03 -16.66 44.33
N GLY A 20 97.75 -16.21 45.38
CA GLY A 20 97.71 -16.86 46.70
C GLY A 20 96.30 -16.93 47.32
N VAL A 21 96.10 -17.80 48.33
CA VAL A 21 94.79 -18.15 48.93
C VAL A 21 93.94 -16.93 49.34
N TRP A 22 94.57 -15.83 49.76
CA TRP A 22 93.88 -14.59 50.10
C TRP A 22 93.29 -13.85 48.90
N VAL A 23 93.95 -13.91 47.74
CA VAL A 23 93.48 -13.29 46.48
C VAL A 23 92.26 -14.03 45.95
N VAL A 24 92.25 -15.37 46.01
CA VAL A 24 91.10 -16.20 45.62
C VAL A 24 89.87 -15.86 46.47
N ARG A 25 90.04 -15.76 47.80
CA ARG A 25 88.93 -15.42 48.71
C ARG A 25 88.37 -14.02 48.45
N ALA A 26 89.24 -13.05 48.17
CA ALA A 26 88.81 -11.70 47.81
C ALA A 26 88.05 -11.66 46.47
N GLY A 27 88.51 -12.41 45.46
CA GLY A 27 87.83 -12.52 44.16
C GLY A 27 86.42 -13.10 44.26
N VAL A 28 86.24 -14.14 45.08
CA VAL A 28 84.91 -14.76 45.31
C VAL A 28 83.94 -13.77 45.97
N VAL A 29 84.39 -12.97 46.94
CA VAL A 29 83.55 -11.96 47.58
C VAL A 29 83.10 -10.88 46.58
N VAL A 30 84.01 -10.41 45.73
CA VAL A 30 83.69 -9.44 44.66
C VAL A 30 82.70 -10.04 43.66
N ALA A 31 82.86 -11.31 43.28
CA ALA A 31 81.92 -11.98 42.38
C ALA A 31 80.51 -12.09 42.96
N ILE A 32 80.39 -12.41 44.25
CA ILE A 32 79.09 -12.48 44.96
C ILE A 32 78.43 -11.10 45.00
N LEU A 33 79.19 -10.05 45.34
CA LEU A 33 78.67 -8.68 45.36
C LEU A 33 78.20 -8.21 43.98
N MET A 34 78.95 -8.54 42.92
CA MET A 34 78.58 -8.21 41.54
C MET A 34 77.37 -8.99 41.06
N ALA A 35 77.23 -10.27 41.46
CA ALA A 35 76.05 -11.06 41.17
C ALA A 35 74.80 -10.44 41.81
N PHE A 36 74.88 -10.03 43.08
CA PHE A 36 73.78 -9.38 43.77
C PHE A 36 73.41 -8.03 43.14
N ALA A 37 74.42 -7.22 42.78
CA ALA A 37 74.20 -5.96 42.06
C ALA A 37 73.53 -6.17 40.70
N ALA A 38 73.91 -7.21 39.95
CA ALA A 38 73.30 -7.54 38.67
C ALA A 38 71.83 -7.96 38.82
N THR A 39 71.50 -8.80 39.82
CA THR A 39 70.11 -9.17 40.13
C THR A 39 69.27 -7.95 40.52
N TYR A 40 69.85 -7.05 41.31
CA TYR A 40 69.17 -5.82 41.72
C TYR A 40 68.89 -4.88 40.53
N VAL A 41 69.86 -4.68 39.65
CA VAL A 41 69.68 -3.87 38.43
C VAL A 41 68.63 -4.50 37.51
N ALA A 42 68.66 -5.83 37.33
CA ALA A 42 67.66 -6.53 36.53
C ALA A 42 66.24 -6.33 37.08
N TRP A 43 66.06 -6.35 38.41
CA TRP A 43 64.75 -6.08 39.02
C TRP A 43 64.31 -4.63 38.83
N ARG A 44 65.24 -3.67 38.87
CA ARG A 44 64.94 -2.25 38.66
C ARG A 44 64.54 -1.97 37.20
N GLU A 45 65.28 -2.53 36.25
CA GLU A 45 64.98 -2.42 34.81
C GLU A 45 63.61 -3.05 34.50
N LEU A 46 63.35 -4.26 35.03
CA LEU A 46 62.08 -4.97 34.84
C LEU A 46 60.87 -4.20 35.40
N LYS A 47 61.02 -3.51 36.54
CA LYS A 47 59.95 -2.67 37.12
C LYS A 47 59.62 -1.48 36.21
N LEU A 48 60.65 -0.80 35.67
CA LEU A 48 60.48 0.37 34.81
C LEU A 48 59.86 0.00 33.45
N GLU A 49 60.24 -1.13 32.86
CA GLU A 49 59.63 -1.61 31.62
C GLU A 49 58.18 -2.05 31.81
N ARG A 50 57.87 -2.73 32.93
CA ARG A 50 56.49 -3.13 33.27
C ARG A 50 55.55 -1.96 33.40
N GLU A 51 55.99 -0.85 33.98
CA GLU A 51 55.17 0.37 34.08
C GLU A 51 54.87 0.97 32.70
N LYS A 52 55.88 1.06 31.83
CA LYS A 52 55.70 1.56 30.46
C LYS A 52 54.79 0.65 29.62
N HIS A 53 55.00 -0.66 29.68
CA HIS A 53 54.15 -1.63 29.01
C HIS A 53 52.71 -1.63 29.56
N ALA A 54 52.52 -1.46 30.87
CA ALA A 54 51.19 -1.36 31.45
C ALA A 54 50.44 -0.11 30.96
N VAL A 55 51.14 1.01 30.76
CA VAL A 55 50.54 2.23 30.20
C VAL A 55 50.17 2.04 28.73
N GLU A 56 51.03 1.43 27.91
CA GLU A 56 50.74 1.19 26.49
C GLU A 56 49.54 0.26 26.32
N ILE A 57 49.51 -0.86 27.05
CA ILE A 57 48.38 -1.81 27.02
C ILE A 57 47.09 -1.12 27.46
N LYS A 58 47.12 -0.31 28.52
CA LYS A 58 45.95 0.47 28.94
C LYS A 58 45.46 1.40 27.84
N ARG A 59 46.38 2.03 27.10
CA ARG A 59 46.05 2.92 25.98
C ARG A 59 45.40 2.15 24.84
N GLU A 60 46.01 1.05 24.40
CA GLU A 60 45.45 0.20 23.35
C GLU A 60 44.07 -0.35 23.72
N VAL A 61 43.91 -0.84 24.95
CA VAL A 61 42.62 -1.33 25.45
C VAL A 61 41.58 -0.22 25.48
N SER A 62 41.95 0.99 25.93
CA SER A 62 41.03 2.13 25.94
C SER A 62 40.56 2.49 24.53
N LEU A 63 41.46 2.49 23.54
CA LEU A 63 41.11 2.76 22.14
C LEU A 63 40.18 1.69 21.57
N ARG A 64 40.49 0.40 21.81
CA ARG A 64 39.63 -0.72 21.40
C ARG A 64 38.26 -0.65 22.06
N SER A 65 38.19 -0.28 23.33
CA SER A 65 36.92 -0.14 24.06
C SER A 65 36.06 0.99 23.50
N VAL A 66 36.65 2.14 23.19
CA VAL A 66 35.95 3.28 22.59
C VAL A 66 35.45 2.93 21.20
N GLN A 67 36.28 2.25 20.40
CA GLN A 67 35.91 1.80 19.07
C GLN A 67 34.77 0.77 19.12
N ALA A 68 34.84 -0.21 20.02
CA ALA A 68 33.78 -1.19 20.23
C ALA A 68 32.47 -0.53 20.67
N ALA A 69 32.53 0.46 21.58
CA ALA A 69 31.37 1.22 22.00
C ALA A 69 30.73 2.02 20.85
N ARG A 70 31.55 2.64 19.99
CA ARG A 70 31.06 3.35 18.80
C ARG A 70 30.35 2.41 17.83
N PHE A 71 30.96 1.27 17.50
CA PHE A 71 30.34 0.28 16.63
C PHE A 71 29.05 -0.30 17.22
N HIS A 72 29.02 -0.53 18.53
CA HIS A 72 27.82 -0.98 19.21
C HIS A 72 26.69 0.05 19.11
N ASN A 73 26.97 1.32 19.42
CA ASN A 73 25.99 2.40 19.32
C ASN A 73 25.48 2.60 17.88
N GLU A 74 26.37 2.51 16.89
CA GLU A 74 25.97 2.60 15.48
C GLU A 74 25.09 1.42 15.07
N SER A 75 25.43 0.22 15.53
CA SER A 75 24.66 -1.01 15.27
C SER A 75 23.27 -0.93 15.91
N VAL A 76 23.17 -0.46 17.16
CA VAL A 76 21.89 -0.24 17.86
C VAL A 76 21.04 0.80 17.11
N ALA A 77 21.63 1.95 16.75
CA ALA A 77 20.92 2.97 15.98
C ALA A 77 20.45 2.46 14.61
N MET A 78 21.21 1.56 13.99
CA MET A 78 20.81 0.91 12.73
C MET A 78 19.64 -0.06 12.94
N ILE A 79 19.67 -0.86 14.01
CA ILE A 79 18.57 -1.76 14.38
C ILE A 79 17.29 -0.95 14.65
N ASP A 80 17.38 0.16 15.39
CA ASP A 80 16.23 1.03 15.67
C ASP A 80 15.60 1.57 14.38
N ARG A 81 16.42 2.01 13.41
CA ARG A 81 15.94 2.45 12.09
C ARG A 81 15.26 1.33 11.32
N TYR A 82 15.82 0.12 11.37
CA TYR A 82 15.19 -1.05 10.72
C TYR A 82 13.87 -1.42 11.39
N ASN A 83 13.81 -1.39 12.72
CA ASN A 83 12.59 -1.67 13.46
C ASN A 83 11.50 -0.64 13.16
N ALA A 84 11.83 0.66 13.18
CA ALA A 84 10.90 1.73 12.80
C ALA A 84 10.38 1.58 11.35
N ARG A 85 11.25 1.17 10.42
CA ARG A 85 10.84 0.88 9.04
C ARG A 85 9.93 -0.36 8.97
N ALA A 86 10.22 -1.41 9.73
CA ALA A 86 9.38 -2.60 9.78
C ALA A 86 7.99 -2.30 10.33
N GLU A 87 7.90 -1.53 11.41
CA GLU A 87 6.63 -1.06 12.00
C GLU A 87 5.83 -0.20 11.01
N ASN A 88 6.49 0.73 10.31
CA ASN A 88 5.84 1.53 9.27
C ASN A 88 5.26 0.65 8.15
N LEU A 89 6.04 -0.32 7.65
CA LEU A 89 5.58 -1.26 6.63
C LEU A 89 4.39 -2.09 7.12
N GLN A 90 4.41 -2.57 8.37
CA GLN A 90 3.29 -3.27 8.96
C GLN A 90 2.03 -2.39 9.03
N ALA A 91 2.17 -1.12 9.42
CA ALA A 91 1.07 -0.17 9.45
C ALA A 91 0.50 0.08 8.04
N VAL A 92 1.35 0.23 7.03
CA VAL A 92 0.93 0.37 5.63
C VAL A 92 0.19 -0.89 5.15
N ILE A 93 0.70 -2.08 5.45
CA ILE A 93 0.03 -3.35 5.11
C ILE A 93 -1.34 -3.45 5.77
N ALA A 94 -1.45 -3.09 7.05
CA ALA A 94 -2.72 -3.08 7.76
C ALA A 94 -3.74 -2.12 7.12
N LYS A 95 -3.29 -0.91 6.76
CA LYS A 95 -4.10 0.08 6.05
C LYS A 95 -4.59 -0.45 4.70
N LEU A 96 -3.69 -1.01 3.89
CA LEU A 96 -4.03 -1.58 2.58
C LEU A 96 -5.01 -2.75 2.71
N ARG A 97 -4.86 -3.62 3.70
CA ARG A 97 -5.81 -4.71 3.98
C ARG A 97 -7.19 -4.18 4.34
N SER A 98 -7.27 -3.14 5.16
CA SER A 98 -8.52 -2.49 5.51
C SER A 98 -9.21 -1.88 4.28
N GLN A 99 -8.46 -1.14 3.45
CA GLN A 99 -8.97 -0.56 2.21
C GLN A 99 -9.47 -1.64 1.24
N LEU A 100 -8.73 -2.74 1.09
CA LEU A 100 -9.15 -3.87 0.26
C LEU A 100 -10.44 -4.51 0.79
N GLY A 101 -10.58 -4.66 2.10
CA GLY A 101 -11.80 -5.15 2.74
C GLY A 101 -13.01 -4.26 2.46
N ALA A 102 -12.85 -2.94 2.61
CA ALA A 102 -13.89 -1.96 2.30
C ALA A 102 -14.29 -2.00 0.82
N ALA A 103 -13.33 -1.95 -0.10
CA ALA A 103 -13.58 -2.02 -1.54
C ALA A 103 -14.27 -3.33 -1.95
N ARG A 104 -13.91 -4.46 -1.32
CA ARG A 104 -14.59 -5.75 -1.58
C ARG A 104 -16.03 -5.75 -1.09
N SER A 105 -16.32 -5.12 0.05
CA SER A 105 -17.68 -4.97 0.56
C SER A 105 -18.53 -4.09 -0.35
N GLU A 106 -17.98 -2.97 -0.81
CA GLU A 106 -18.64 -2.07 -1.76
C GLU A 106 -18.90 -2.75 -3.12
N LEU A 107 -17.93 -3.50 -3.64
CA LEU A 107 -18.14 -4.31 -4.85
C LEU A 107 -19.27 -5.34 -4.67
N SER A 108 -19.36 -5.96 -3.48
CA SER A 108 -20.41 -6.90 -3.17
C SER A 108 -21.79 -6.23 -3.12
N SER A 109 -21.89 -5.03 -2.52
CA SER A 109 -23.15 -4.28 -2.47
C SER A 109 -23.57 -3.80 -3.86
N MET A 110 -22.64 -3.29 -4.68
CA MET A 110 -22.91 -2.92 -6.07
C MET A 110 -23.39 -4.11 -6.90
N ARG A 111 -22.79 -5.29 -6.74
CA ARG A 111 -23.25 -6.53 -7.41
C ARG A 111 -24.66 -6.92 -6.98
N GLY A 112 -24.96 -6.82 -5.68
CA GLY A 112 -26.30 -7.06 -5.15
C GLY A 112 -27.33 -6.10 -5.74
N ASN A 113 -27.04 -4.79 -5.73
CA ASN A 113 -27.90 -3.75 -6.30
C ASN A 113 -28.12 -3.98 -7.81
N ALA A 114 -27.08 -4.36 -8.54
CA ALA A 114 -27.19 -4.65 -9.97
C ALA A 114 -28.02 -5.92 -10.25
N ALA A 115 -28.00 -6.91 -9.37
CA ALA A 115 -28.87 -8.08 -9.47
C ALA A 115 -30.34 -7.69 -9.19
N TRP A 116 -30.57 -6.90 -8.14
CA TRP A 116 -31.90 -6.39 -7.79
C TRP A 116 -32.50 -5.53 -8.91
N LEU A 117 -31.74 -4.58 -9.45
CA LEU A 117 -32.20 -3.74 -10.57
C LEU A 117 -32.55 -4.56 -11.81
N ARG A 118 -31.79 -5.62 -12.11
CA ARG A 118 -32.12 -6.50 -13.23
C ARG A 118 -33.43 -7.25 -13.02
N ALA A 119 -33.70 -7.70 -11.79
CA ALA A 119 -34.97 -8.35 -11.45
C ALA A 119 -36.15 -7.38 -11.56
N GLU A 120 -36.00 -6.15 -11.06
CA GLU A 120 -37.02 -5.10 -11.14
C GLU A 120 -37.34 -4.73 -12.61
N VAL A 121 -36.30 -4.62 -13.47
CA VAL A 121 -36.49 -4.38 -14.90
C VAL A 121 -37.25 -5.53 -15.57
N ALA A 122 -36.91 -6.78 -15.25
CA ALA A 122 -37.60 -7.95 -15.80
C ALA A 122 -39.08 -8.01 -15.36
N GLU A 123 -39.37 -7.68 -14.09
CA GLU A 123 -40.75 -7.60 -13.59
C GLU A 123 -41.55 -6.51 -14.31
N ARG A 124 -40.96 -5.31 -14.46
CA ARG A 124 -41.61 -4.21 -15.18
C ARG A 124 -41.87 -4.56 -16.63
N GLN A 125 -40.91 -5.21 -17.30
CA GLN A 125 -41.09 -5.67 -18.67
C GLN A 125 -42.24 -6.66 -18.79
N SER A 126 -42.34 -7.63 -17.87
CA SER A 126 -43.47 -8.57 -17.82
C SER A 126 -44.82 -7.85 -17.64
N ARG A 127 -44.88 -6.83 -16.77
CA ARG A 127 -46.10 -6.03 -16.58
C ARG A 127 -46.47 -5.24 -17.84
N ILE A 128 -45.49 -4.65 -18.53
CA ILE A 128 -45.70 -3.96 -19.80
C ILE A 128 -46.30 -4.92 -20.82
N GLU A 129 -45.69 -6.10 -21.02
CA GLU A 129 -46.21 -7.11 -21.96
C GLU A 129 -47.64 -7.55 -21.62
N GLN A 130 -47.99 -7.67 -20.33
CA GLN A 130 -49.35 -8.01 -19.91
C GLN A 130 -50.35 -6.88 -20.22
N LEU A 131 -49.95 -5.63 -20.00
CA LEU A 131 -50.80 -4.47 -20.30
C LEU A 131 -50.99 -4.29 -21.80
N GLU A 132 -49.93 -4.47 -22.60
CA GLU A 132 -50.00 -4.44 -24.07
C GLU A 132 -50.97 -5.51 -24.61
N ARG A 133 -50.94 -6.74 -24.07
CA ARG A 133 -51.90 -7.79 -24.45
C ARG A 133 -53.34 -7.40 -24.12
N ARG A 134 -53.58 -6.83 -22.93
CA ARG A 134 -54.93 -6.37 -22.56
C ARG A 134 -55.43 -5.24 -23.44
N ILE A 135 -54.56 -4.29 -23.81
CA ILE A 135 -54.93 -3.22 -24.74
C ILE A 135 -55.32 -3.82 -26.09
N ALA A 136 -54.52 -4.75 -26.64
CA ALA A 136 -54.83 -5.43 -27.88
C ALA A 136 -56.15 -6.23 -27.83
N GLU A 137 -56.43 -6.90 -26.72
CA GLU A 137 -57.73 -7.58 -26.49
C GLU A 137 -58.90 -6.59 -26.49
N LEU A 138 -58.77 -5.47 -25.77
CA LEU A 138 -59.81 -4.43 -25.70
C LEU A 138 -60.03 -3.75 -27.05
N GLU A 139 -58.97 -3.46 -27.81
CA GLU A 139 -59.07 -2.90 -29.17
C GLU A 139 -59.76 -3.89 -30.13
N ALA A 140 -59.51 -5.19 -29.98
CA ALA A 140 -60.20 -6.22 -30.76
C ALA A 140 -61.68 -6.36 -30.39
N GLU A 141 -62.02 -6.26 -29.10
CA GLU A 141 -63.42 -6.22 -28.65
C GLU A 141 -64.16 -4.97 -29.14
N ASP A 142 -63.53 -3.79 -29.06
CA ASP A 142 -64.15 -2.53 -29.50
C ASP A 142 -64.38 -2.56 -31.02
N THR A 143 -63.40 -3.01 -31.80
CA THR A 143 -63.56 -3.18 -33.26
C THR A 143 -64.60 -4.23 -33.63
N ALA A 144 -64.78 -5.29 -32.84
CA ALA A 144 -65.85 -6.28 -33.05
C ALA A 144 -67.24 -5.75 -32.66
N ASN A 145 -67.32 -4.86 -31.68
CA ASN A 145 -68.58 -4.27 -31.18
C ASN A 145 -69.05 -3.06 -31.99
N ILE A 146 -68.20 -2.51 -32.87
CA ILE A 146 -68.62 -1.53 -33.89
C ILE A 146 -69.49 -2.26 -34.93
N VAL A 147 -70.80 -2.25 -34.70
CA VAL A 147 -71.80 -2.51 -35.74
C VAL A 147 -71.58 -1.45 -36.82
N GLN A 148 -71.15 -1.85 -38.02
CA GLN A 148 -71.11 -0.96 -39.17
C GLN A 148 -72.54 -0.48 -39.43
N LEU A 149 -72.86 0.75 -39.02
CA LEU A 149 -74.09 1.38 -39.45
C LEU A 149 -74.04 1.46 -40.99
N PRO A 150 -75.12 1.07 -41.70
CA PRO A 150 -75.17 1.21 -43.14
C PRO A 150 -74.85 2.67 -43.47
N ARG A 151 -73.82 2.86 -44.30
CA ARG A 151 -73.38 4.17 -44.75
C ARG A 151 -74.61 4.87 -45.30
N THR A 152 -75.01 5.98 -44.67
CA THR A 152 -76.13 6.77 -45.16
C THR A 152 -75.69 7.32 -46.51
N VAL A 153 -76.14 6.68 -47.59
CA VAL A 153 -75.97 7.21 -48.93
C VAL A 153 -76.91 8.40 -48.99
N THR A 154 -76.38 9.61 -48.90
CA THR A 154 -77.11 10.81 -49.32
C THR A 154 -77.29 10.70 -50.83
N PRO A 155 -78.52 10.47 -51.35
CA PRO A 155 -78.74 10.47 -52.78
C PRO A 155 -78.33 11.83 -53.35
N SER A 156 -77.65 11.83 -54.50
CA SER A 156 -77.33 13.08 -55.18
C SER A 156 -78.60 13.70 -55.75
N ILE A 157 -78.59 15.00 -56.01
CA ILE A 157 -79.75 15.74 -56.56
C ILE A 157 -80.31 15.05 -57.81
N ASP A 158 -79.41 14.53 -58.64
CA ASP A 158 -79.71 13.87 -59.91
C ASP A 158 -80.35 12.47 -59.70
N ASP A 159 -80.20 11.87 -58.52
CA ASP A 159 -80.87 10.61 -58.17
C ASP A 159 -82.30 10.84 -57.66
N ILE A 160 -82.63 12.06 -57.20
CA ILE A 160 -83.94 12.41 -56.63
C ILE A 160 -84.86 13.02 -57.69
N TRP A 161 -84.32 13.75 -58.67
CA TRP A 161 -85.08 14.45 -59.71
C TRP A 161 -84.55 14.16 -61.12
N GLY A 162 -85.44 13.87 -62.06
CA GLY A 162 -85.12 13.79 -63.49
C GLY A 162 -85.04 15.17 -64.14
N GLU A 163 -84.28 15.30 -65.24
CA GLU A 163 -83.89 16.57 -65.89
C GLU A 163 -85.04 17.53 -66.26
N ASP A 164 -86.30 17.08 -66.28
CA ASP A 164 -87.46 17.84 -66.76
C ASP A 164 -88.59 18.05 -65.71
N GLU A 165 -88.36 17.79 -64.41
CA GLU A 165 -89.39 17.94 -63.37
C GLU A 165 -89.03 19.02 -62.32
N HIS A 166 -89.99 19.90 -61.99
CA HIS A 166 -89.78 20.97 -61.00
C HIS A 166 -89.90 20.44 -59.56
N PRO A 167 -89.01 20.85 -58.63
CA PRO A 167 -88.94 20.25 -57.30
C PRO A 167 -90.21 20.50 -56.49
N THR A 168 -90.78 19.45 -55.92
CA THR A 168 -91.92 19.57 -55.00
C THR A 168 -91.44 19.81 -53.56
N MET A 169 -92.28 20.45 -52.74
CA MET A 169 -91.96 20.74 -51.33
C MET A 169 -91.64 19.48 -50.50
N VAL A 170 -92.15 18.31 -50.90
CA VAL A 170 -91.87 17.03 -50.24
C VAL A 170 -90.45 16.54 -50.54
N ASP A 171 -89.92 16.86 -51.72
CA ASP A 171 -88.58 16.44 -52.11
C ASP A 171 -87.50 17.35 -51.56
N LEU A 172 -87.80 18.64 -51.38
CA LEU A 172 -86.96 19.58 -50.63
C LEU A 172 -86.81 19.16 -49.16
N ALA A 173 -87.84 18.55 -48.57
CA ALA A 173 -87.79 18.06 -47.18
C ALA A 173 -86.94 16.78 -47.02
N LYS A 174 -86.74 16.01 -48.10
CA LYS A 174 -85.81 14.85 -48.11
C LYS A 174 -84.35 15.30 -48.22
N MET A 175 -84.13 16.53 -48.68
CA MET A 175 -82.85 17.18 -48.66
C MET A 175 -82.60 17.72 -47.24
N ASN A 176 -81.64 17.14 -46.52
CA ASN A 176 -81.25 17.65 -45.21
C ASN A 176 -80.53 19.00 -45.38
N LEU A 177 -81.28 20.11 -45.35
CA LEU A 177 -80.79 21.47 -45.61
C LEU A 177 -80.02 22.11 -44.44
N ASP A 178 -79.66 21.35 -43.41
CA ASP A 178 -78.92 21.85 -42.25
C ASP A 178 -77.43 22.19 -42.53
N GLY A 179 -76.99 22.10 -43.79
CA GLY A 179 -75.67 22.52 -44.24
C GLY A 179 -75.64 23.93 -44.82
N VAL A 180 -75.93 24.98 -44.03
CA VAL A 180 -75.52 26.34 -44.39
C VAL A 180 -74.03 26.49 -44.04
N PRO A 181 -73.11 26.61 -45.02
CA PRO A 181 -71.71 26.86 -44.71
C PRO A 181 -71.57 28.25 -44.08
N ALA A 182 -71.06 28.30 -42.85
CA ALA A 182 -70.63 29.55 -42.22
C ALA A 182 -69.57 30.23 -43.12
N PRO A 183 -69.65 31.55 -43.36
CA PRO A 183 -68.66 32.23 -44.18
C PRO A 183 -67.27 32.19 -43.52
N LEU A 184 -66.29 31.84 -44.36
CA LEU A 184 -64.86 31.72 -44.05
C LEU A 184 -64.25 32.99 -43.43
N ALA A 185 -63.54 32.76 -42.33
CA ALA A 185 -62.38 33.45 -41.75
C ALA A 185 -62.07 34.92 -42.11
N LYS A 186 -61.84 35.74 -41.07
CA LYS A 186 -60.79 36.77 -41.09
C LYS A 186 -59.66 36.34 -40.15
N GLU A 187 -58.49 36.14 -40.75
CA GLU A 187 -57.20 36.00 -40.08
C GLU A 187 -56.83 37.30 -39.33
N ALA A 188 -56.38 37.15 -38.08
CA ALA A 188 -55.48 38.06 -37.36
C ALA A 188 -54.81 37.28 -36.21
#